data_AF-A0A925W234-F1
#
_entry.id   AF-A0A925W234-F1
#
_cell.length_a   1.000
_cell.length_b   1.000
_cell.length_c   1.000
_cell.angle_alpha   90.00
_cell.angle_beta   90.00
_cell.angle_gamma   90.00
#
_symmetry.space_group_name_H-M   'P 1'
#
loop_
_entity.id
_entity.type
_entity.pdbx_description
1 polymer ?
#
loop_
_entity_poly.entity_id
_entity_poly.type
_entity_poly.pdbx_seq_one_letter_code
_entity_poly.pdbx_strand_id
1 'polypeptide(L)'
;MAGSRTWPQNPGADNLGRLIFRGLETRRPPKAGDPPILDTRDTITIVRADFNSRTTDTIGVFSVPRVPSTVFTPLPNGKSAGSLTINAGLSGPDEFAVLSDGTLAIVREHDYVVDWVSPDGTNSSTGKLPFEWVRQTDEMKQARIDSMKKVIDSVTRAGRPYGMVIRYNRATAEDAPSRQDTIIPTIQFAPLTAMADYPTPFRRGQVKTDEDGNLWVLPTTTSLAQGGLLFDVISKKDGLHERVQIPLGYIIAGFGKGGVVYLAKNDAMTRTWTLAKVRVVRERS
;
A
#
# COMPACT_ATOMS: atom_id res chain seq x y z
N MET A 1 1.19 23.86 8.24
CA MET A 1 0.40 23.03 9.17
C MET A 1 0.12 21.68 8.52
N ALA A 2 0.22 20.61 9.32
CA ALA A 2 0.02 19.19 8.99
C ALA A 2 0.83 18.65 7.79
N GLY A 3 2.10 18.29 8.05
CA GLY A 3 2.81 17.36 7.19
C GLY A 3 2.06 16.04 7.16
N SER A 4 1.81 15.48 5.98
CA SER A 4 1.16 14.18 5.83
C SER A 4 2.06 13.10 6.44
N ARG A 5 1.90 12.88 7.75
CA ARG A 5 2.34 11.64 8.38
C ARG A 5 1.55 10.55 7.67
N THR A 6 2.26 9.72 6.91
CA THR A 6 1.71 8.45 6.49
C THR A 6 1.45 7.70 7.79
N TRP A 7 0.18 7.66 8.20
CA TRP A 7 -0.25 6.84 9.33
C TRP A 7 0.32 5.43 9.13
N PRO A 8 0.73 4.73 10.22
CA PRO A 8 1.04 3.32 10.10
C PRO A 8 -0.15 2.68 9.39
N GLN A 9 0.09 2.02 8.28
CA GLN A 9 -0.95 1.24 7.67
C GLN A 9 -1.07 -0.03 8.50
N ASN A 10 -2.28 -0.26 8.98
CA ASN A 10 -2.71 -1.40 9.78
C ASN A 10 -1.92 -1.62 11.10
N PRO A 11 -1.78 -0.61 11.98
CA PRO A 11 -1.41 -0.92 13.35
C PRO A 11 -2.55 -1.75 13.95
N GLY A 12 -2.20 -2.84 14.61
CA GLY A 12 -3.14 -3.72 15.28
C GLY A 12 -2.75 -3.89 16.73
N ALA A 13 -3.67 -4.43 17.53
CA ALA A 13 -3.34 -4.90 18.86
C ALA A 13 -3.65 -6.41 18.91
N ASP A 14 -2.83 -7.14 19.65
CA ASP A 14 -3.19 -8.51 20.01
C ASP A 14 -4.05 -8.57 21.28
N ASN A 15 -4.44 -9.77 21.67
CA ASN A 15 -5.33 -10.01 22.82
C ASN A 15 -4.74 -9.56 24.17
N LEU A 16 -3.43 -9.30 24.23
CA LEU A 16 -2.75 -8.80 25.42
C LEU A 16 -2.61 -7.27 25.41
N GLY A 17 -3.18 -6.59 24.39
CA GLY A 17 -3.07 -5.15 24.21
C GLY A 17 -1.71 -4.69 23.71
N ARG A 18 -0.87 -5.60 23.20
CA ARG A 18 0.44 -5.25 22.64
C ARG A 18 0.24 -4.64 21.25
N LEU A 19 0.88 -3.51 21.00
CA LEU A 19 0.74 -2.80 19.72
C LEU A 19 1.67 -3.42 18.67
N ILE A 20 1.12 -3.82 17.54
CA ILE A 20 1.85 -4.33 16.38
C ILE A 20 1.82 -3.27 15.28
N PHE A 21 2.99 -2.93 14.76
CA PHE A 21 3.13 -1.87 13.76
C PHE A 21 4.36 -2.09 12.88
N ARG A 22 4.37 -1.44 11.71
CA ARG A 22 5.55 -1.45 10.83
C ARG A 22 6.70 -0.63 11.41
N GLY A 23 7.92 -1.15 11.29
CA GLY A 23 9.15 -0.42 11.54
C GLY A 23 9.36 0.73 10.55
N LEU A 24 10.38 1.54 10.84
CA LEU A 24 10.77 2.66 9.98
C LEU A 24 11.54 2.15 8.76
N GLU A 25 11.14 2.63 7.58
CA GLU A 25 11.90 2.46 6.35
C GLU A 25 13.13 3.38 6.41
N THR A 26 14.33 2.81 6.41
CA THR A 26 15.56 3.60 6.31
C THR A 26 15.70 4.14 4.89
N ARG A 27 15.24 5.38 4.67
CA ARG A 27 15.42 6.06 3.38
C ARG A 27 16.88 6.50 3.22
N ARG A 28 17.58 5.93 2.25
CA ARG A 28 18.87 6.44 1.80
C ARG A 28 18.65 7.37 0.60
N PRO A 29 18.96 8.68 0.71
CA PRO A 29 18.85 9.58 -0.44
C PRO A 29 19.78 9.11 -1.56
N PRO A 30 19.32 9.11 -2.83
CA PRO A 30 20.20 8.83 -3.96
C PRO A 30 21.25 9.95 -4.08
N LYS A 31 22.48 9.58 -4.43
CA LYS A 31 23.57 10.49 -4.75
C LYS A 31 23.59 10.78 -6.25
N ALA A 32 24.18 11.91 -6.64
CA ALA A 32 24.44 12.21 -8.05
C ALA A 32 25.31 11.09 -8.66
N GLY A 33 24.84 10.50 -9.77
CA GLY A 33 25.49 9.36 -10.42
C GLY A 33 24.96 7.99 -10.00
N ASP A 34 24.11 7.91 -8.97
CA ASP A 34 23.41 6.65 -8.65
C ASP A 34 22.47 6.27 -9.81
N PRO A 35 22.41 4.99 -10.20
CA PRO A 35 21.42 4.53 -11.17
C PRO A 35 20.00 4.74 -10.61
N PRO A 36 19.00 5.00 -11.47
CA PRO A 36 17.63 5.13 -11.03
C PRO A 36 17.17 3.82 -10.36
N ILE A 37 16.45 3.95 -9.26
CA ILE A 37 15.83 2.82 -8.57
C ILE A 37 14.60 2.42 -9.39
N LEU A 38 14.77 1.45 -10.29
CA LEU A 38 13.70 1.04 -11.22
C LEU A 38 12.85 -0.10 -10.67
N ASP A 39 13.46 -1.06 -9.96
CA ASP A 39 12.75 -2.20 -9.38
C ASP A 39 13.54 -2.82 -8.22
N THR A 40 13.73 -2.04 -7.14
CA THR A 40 14.33 -2.58 -5.92
C THR A 40 13.29 -2.56 -4.82
N ARG A 41 13.21 -3.63 -4.05
CA ARG A 41 12.37 -3.74 -2.87
C ARG A 41 13.23 -3.62 -1.61
N ASP A 42 12.65 -3.05 -0.57
CA ASP A 42 13.21 -3.05 0.78
C ASP A 42 12.43 -4.01 1.67
N THR A 43 13.10 -4.47 2.72
CA THR A 43 12.49 -5.27 3.77
C THR A 43 12.19 -4.37 4.96
N ILE A 44 10.94 -4.38 5.40
CA ILE A 44 10.47 -3.64 6.57
C ILE A 44 10.14 -4.63 7.67
N THR A 45 10.62 -4.36 8.89
CA THR A 45 10.28 -5.15 10.07
C THR A 45 8.86 -4.85 10.54
N ILE A 46 8.22 -5.86 11.12
CA ILE A 46 6.97 -5.73 11.87
C ILE A 46 7.35 -5.88 13.33
N VAL A 47 7.05 -4.86 14.11
CA VAL A 47 7.47 -4.72 15.50
C VAL A 47 6.24 -4.86 16.38
N ARG A 48 6.37 -5.60 17.47
CA ARG A 48 5.41 -5.67 18.56
C ARG A 48 5.97 -4.92 19.76
N ALA A 49 5.15 -4.06 20.37
CA ALA A 49 5.47 -3.32 21.57
C ALA A 49 4.60 -3.81 22.72
N ASP A 50 5.26 -4.22 23.81
CA ASP A 50 4.62 -4.63 25.04
C ASP A 50 4.72 -3.50 26.07
N PHE A 51 3.56 -2.96 26.47
CA PHE A 51 3.50 -1.81 27.37
C PHE A 51 3.71 -2.19 28.84
N ASN A 52 3.49 -3.44 29.22
CA ASN A 52 3.68 -3.92 30.60
C ASN A 52 5.17 -4.08 30.91
N SER A 53 5.90 -4.71 29.99
CA SER A 53 7.35 -4.94 30.11
C SER A 53 8.18 -3.77 29.56
N ARG A 54 7.57 -2.85 28.80
CA ARG A 54 8.24 -1.75 28.09
C ARG A 54 9.32 -2.24 27.13
N THR A 55 9.05 -3.36 26.46
CA THR A 55 9.96 -3.97 25.49
C THR A 55 9.36 -3.96 24.09
N THR A 56 10.22 -4.14 23.10
CA THR A 56 9.82 -4.35 21.71
C THR A 56 10.51 -5.57 21.14
N ASP A 57 9.81 -6.31 20.29
CA ASP A 57 10.33 -7.46 19.56
C ASP A 57 9.94 -7.40 18.08
N THR A 58 10.77 -8.00 17.21
CA THR A 58 10.46 -8.11 15.78
C THR A 58 9.76 -9.44 15.54
N ILE A 59 8.53 -9.39 15.05
CA ILE A 59 7.65 -10.57 14.88
C ILE A 59 7.46 -10.96 13.42
N GLY A 60 8.00 -10.18 12.48
CA GLY A 60 7.89 -10.47 11.06
C GLY A 60 8.62 -9.46 10.19
N VAL A 61 8.66 -9.76 8.89
CA VAL A 61 9.19 -8.85 7.87
C VAL A 61 8.32 -8.92 6.61
N PHE A 62 8.19 -7.80 5.93
CA PHE A 62 7.44 -7.70 4.68
C PHE A 62 8.17 -6.83 3.66
N SER A 63 7.95 -7.12 2.38
CA SER A 63 8.64 -6.48 1.29
C SER A 63 7.86 -5.26 0.78
N VAL A 64 8.52 -4.11 0.64
CA VAL A 64 7.92 -2.91 0.06
C VAL A 64 8.74 -2.46 -1.14
N PRO A 65 8.11 -1.97 -2.23
CA PRO A 65 8.86 -1.34 -3.29
C PRO A 65 9.56 -0.08 -2.77
N ARG A 66 10.81 0.15 -3.18
CA ARG A 66 11.49 1.41 -2.84
C ARG A 66 10.77 2.59 -3.45
N VAL A 67 10.55 3.62 -2.64
CA VAL A 67 9.90 4.84 -3.10
C VAL A 67 10.86 5.62 -4.01
N PRO A 68 10.45 5.95 -5.25
CA PRO A 68 11.25 6.81 -6.12
C PRO A 68 11.60 8.12 -5.42
N SER A 69 12.87 8.52 -5.53
CA SER A 69 13.39 9.74 -4.91
C SER A 69 14.02 10.64 -5.96
N THR A 70 13.92 11.96 -5.77
CA THR A 70 14.51 12.93 -6.69
C THR A 70 16.03 12.85 -6.61
N VAL A 71 16.67 12.65 -7.76
CA VAL A 71 18.12 12.80 -7.92
C VAL A 71 18.42 14.27 -8.19
N PHE A 72 19.36 14.83 -7.42
CA PHE A 72 19.77 16.23 -7.56
C PHE A 72 21.12 16.32 -8.24
N THR A 73 21.18 17.09 -9.32
CA THR A 73 22.40 17.36 -10.06
C THR A 73 22.79 18.82 -9.87
N PRO A 74 23.99 19.12 -9.32
CA PRO A 74 24.50 20.48 -9.25
C PRO A 74 24.65 21.11 -10.63
N LEU A 75 24.31 22.38 -10.76
CA LEU A 75 24.48 23.16 -11.98
C LEU A 75 25.61 24.20 -11.82
N PRO A 76 26.30 24.59 -12.91
CA PRO A 76 27.39 25.57 -12.85
C PRO A 76 27.02 26.93 -12.25
N ASN A 77 25.74 27.31 -12.31
CA ASN A 77 25.20 28.55 -11.76
C ASN A 77 24.94 28.49 -10.24
N GLY A 78 25.38 27.44 -9.55
CA GLY A 78 25.17 27.25 -8.12
C GLY A 78 23.72 26.94 -7.73
N LYS A 79 22.89 26.49 -8.68
CA LYS A 79 21.56 25.87 -8.46
C LYS A 79 21.65 24.35 -8.61
N SER A 80 20.55 23.65 -8.35
CA SER A 80 20.43 22.20 -8.61
C SER A 80 19.25 21.92 -9.53
N ALA A 81 19.42 20.97 -10.45
CA ALA A 81 18.32 20.36 -11.20
C ALA A 81 17.86 19.09 -10.50
N GLY A 82 16.55 18.84 -10.47
CA GLY A 82 15.97 17.60 -9.95
C GLY A 82 15.46 16.71 -11.08
N SER A 83 15.73 15.41 -11.01
CA SER A 83 15.12 14.40 -11.88
C SER A 83 14.46 13.32 -11.03
N LEU A 84 13.23 12.93 -11.38
CA LEU A 84 12.49 11.84 -10.73
C LEU A 84 12.07 10.82 -11.79
N THR A 85 12.58 9.60 -11.68
CA THR A 85 12.14 8.49 -12.53
C THR A 85 11.04 7.70 -11.82
N ILE A 86 9.89 7.52 -12.48
CA ILE A 86 8.74 6.78 -11.96
C ILE A 86 8.58 5.47 -12.73
N ASN A 87 8.54 4.35 -12.02
CA ASN A 87 8.07 3.08 -12.57
C ASN A 87 6.55 2.99 -12.41
N ALA A 88 5.81 3.11 -13.53
CA ALA A 88 4.35 3.06 -13.56
C ALA A 88 3.78 1.63 -13.33
N GLY A 89 4.63 0.62 -13.45
CA GLY A 89 4.30 -0.79 -13.27
C GLY A 89 4.87 -1.40 -12.00
N LEU A 90 5.37 -0.57 -11.07
CA LEU A 90 5.94 -1.05 -9.82
C LEU A 90 4.89 -1.85 -9.05
N SER A 91 5.24 -3.07 -8.67
CA SER A 91 4.35 -3.92 -7.90
C SER A 91 4.15 -3.30 -6.50
N GLY A 92 2.94 -3.43 -5.94
CA GLY A 92 2.57 -2.94 -4.62
C GLY A 92 3.39 -3.59 -3.50
N PRO A 93 3.34 -3.02 -2.28
CA PRO A 93 3.97 -3.63 -1.12
C PRO A 93 3.24 -4.92 -0.74
N ASP A 94 3.96 -5.84 -0.09
CA ASP A 94 3.32 -6.78 0.83
C ASP A 94 2.49 -5.97 1.86
N GLU A 95 1.39 -6.54 2.33
CA GLU A 95 0.60 -5.95 3.40
C GLU A 95 0.58 -6.85 4.62
N PHE A 96 0.27 -6.28 5.77
CA PHE A 96 -0.01 -7.07 6.95
C PHE A 96 -1.27 -6.57 7.64
N ALA A 97 -1.90 -7.45 8.41
CA ALA A 97 -2.99 -7.14 9.31
C ALA A 97 -2.89 -8.01 10.57
N VAL A 98 -3.57 -7.59 11.63
CA VAL A 98 -3.64 -8.33 12.89
C VAL A 98 -5.08 -8.78 13.09
N LEU A 99 -5.26 -10.08 13.30
CA LEU A 99 -6.56 -10.70 13.52
C LEU A 99 -7.02 -10.46 14.97
N SER A 100 -8.30 -10.68 15.22
CA SER A 100 -8.92 -10.51 16.54
C SER A 100 -8.38 -11.46 17.62
N ASP A 101 -7.61 -12.50 17.23
CA ASP A 101 -6.91 -13.41 18.13
C ASP A 101 -5.43 -13.01 18.37
N GLY A 102 -4.97 -11.92 17.74
CA GLY A 102 -3.58 -11.47 17.78
C GLY A 102 -2.66 -12.12 16.75
N THR A 103 -3.16 -13.00 15.88
CA THR A 103 -2.38 -13.56 14.77
C THR A 103 -2.03 -12.45 13.77
N LEU A 104 -0.75 -12.36 13.42
CA LEU A 104 -0.25 -11.51 12.35
C LEU A 104 -0.43 -12.24 11.01
N ALA A 105 -1.14 -11.62 10.07
CA ALA A 105 -1.24 -12.08 8.69
C ALA A 105 -0.38 -11.17 7.81
N ILE A 106 0.52 -11.74 7.01
CA ILE A 106 1.33 -11.04 6.02
C ILE A 106 0.91 -11.52 4.63
N VAL A 107 0.29 -10.64 3.85
CA VAL A 107 -0.14 -10.92 2.48
C VAL A 107 1.01 -10.62 1.54
N ARG A 108 1.52 -11.67 0.89
CA ARG A 108 2.62 -11.60 -0.07
C ARG A 108 2.10 -11.19 -1.43
N GLU A 109 2.61 -10.10 -1.95
CA GLU A 109 2.19 -9.58 -3.24
C GLU A 109 2.64 -10.48 -4.39
N HIS A 110 3.85 -11.02 -4.34
CA HIS A 110 4.44 -11.67 -5.52
C HIS A 110 3.74 -12.99 -5.91
N ASP A 111 3.34 -13.80 -4.93
CA ASP A 111 2.78 -15.15 -5.16
C ASP A 111 1.34 -15.31 -4.71
N TYR A 112 0.74 -14.24 -4.18
CA TYR A 112 -0.56 -14.23 -3.52
C TYR A 112 -0.72 -15.36 -2.49
N VAL A 113 0.14 -15.28 -1.47
CA VAL A 113 0.19 -16.20 -0.32
C VAL A 113 0.00 -15.39 0.95
N VAL A 114 -0.59 -15.99 1.98
CA VAL A 114 -0.65 -15.37 3.31
C VAL A 114 0.23 -16.17 4.28
N ASP A 115 1.20 -15.49 4.88
CA ASP A 115 1.95 -16.01 6.02
C ASP A 115 1.24 -15.62 7.31
N TRP A 116 1.06 -16.58 8.20
CA TRP A 116 0.45 -16.42 9.50
C TRP A 116 1.51 -16.58 10.57
N VAL A 117 1.57 -15.64 11.51
CA VAL A 117 2.40 -15.72 12.72
C VAL A 117 1.49 -15.57 13.92
N SER A 118 1.28 -16.65 14.65
CA SER A 118 0.44 -16.64 15.85
C SER A 118 1.15 -15.96 17.03
N PRO A 119 0.41 -15.53 18.07
CA PRO A 119 0.99 -14.82 19.22
C PRO A 119 2.11 -15.57 19.94
N ASP A 120 2.09 -16.90 19.88
CA ASP A 120 3.09 -17.83 20.44
C ASP A 120 4.35 -17.99 19.56
N GLY A 121 4.38 -17.35 18.38
CA GLY A 121 5.48 -17.40 17.43
C GLY A 121 5.38 -18.55 16.43
N THR A 122 4.36 -19.42 16.51
CA THR A 122 4.15 -20.46 15.49
C THR A 122 3.78 -19.83 14.15
N ASN A 123 4.36 -20.37 13.08
CA ASN A 123 4.14 -19.86 11.73
C ASN A 123 3.55 -20.92 10.80
N SER A 124 2.81 -20.46 9.81
CA SER A 124 2.24 -21.28 8.74
C SER A 124 1.95 -20.39 7.55
N SER A 125 1.92 -20.95 6.34
CA SER A 125 1.53 -20.22 5.13
C SER A 125 0.39 -20.92 4.42
N THR A 126 -0.43 -20.17 3.71
CA THR A 126 -1.37 -20.77 2.76
C THR A 126 -0.62 -21.39 1.58
N GLY A 127 -1.28 -22.25 0.80
CA GLY A 127 -0.88 -22.46 -0.59
C GLY A 127 -1.04 -21.18 -1.42
N LYS A 128 -0.60 -21.20 -2.68
CA LYS A 128 -0.88 -20.10 -3.62
C LYS A 128 -2.37 -19.93 -3.78
N LEU A 129 -2.87 -18.73 -3.50
CA LEU A 129 -4.29 -18.43 -3.62
C LEU A 129 -4.64 -18.18 -5.10
N PRO A 130 -5.86 -18.51 -5.53
CA PRO A 130 -6.25 -18.34 -6.92
C PRO A 130 -6.36 -16.85 -7.26
N PHE A 131 -5.58 -16.42 -8.24
CA PHE A 131 -5.63 -15.07 -8.81
C PHE A 131 -5.56 -15.13 -10.33
N GLU A 132 -6.26 -14.21 -10.98
CA GLU A 132 -6.30 -14.13 -12.44
C GLU A 132 -5.08 -13.37 -12.95
N TRP A 133 -3.98 -14.10 -13.15
CA TRP A 133 -2.72 -13.57 -13.65
C TRP A 133 -2.81 -13.20 -15.14
N VAL A 134 -3.23 -11.96 -15.43
CA VAL A 134 -3.30 -11.44 -16.80
C VAL A 134 -1.98 -10.76 -17.19
N ARG A 135 -1.29 -11.31 -18.19
CA ARG A 135 -0.06 -10.71 -18.71
C ARG A 135 -0.33 -9.30 -19.26
N GLN A 136 0.50 -8.34 -18.85
CA GLN A 136 0.47 -6.96 -19.32
C GLN A 136 1.22 -6.87 -20.64
N THR A 137 0.52 -6.51 -21.73
CA THR A 137 1.19 -6.23 -23.02
C THR A 137 1.91 -4.88 -22.98
N ASP A 138 2.81 -4.65 -23.93
CA ASP A 138 3.52 -3.38 -24.04
C ASP A 138 2.54 -2.21 -24.26
N GLU A 139 1.45 -2.42 -25.00
CA GLU A 139 0.39 -1.44 -25.19
C GLU A 139 -0.32 -1.11 -23.87
N MET A 140 -0.61 -2.12 -23.04
CA MET A 140 -1.23 -1.90 -21.71
C MET A 140 -0.29 -1.13 -20.78
N LYS A 141 1.00 -1.50 -20.77
CA LYS A 141 2.03 -0.81 -19.99
C LYS A 141 2.18 0.65 -20.45
N GLN A 142 2.22 0.88 -21.76
CA GLN A 142 2.30 2.21 -22.35
C GLN A 142 1.05 3.05 -22.03
N ALA A 143 -0.16 2.47 -22.14
CA ALA A 143 -1.40 3.15 -21.78
C ALA A 143 -1.42 3.60 -20.31
N ARG A 144 -0.81 2.83 -19.41
CA ARG A 144 -0.65 3.21 -17.99
C ARG A 144 0.29 4.40 -17.81
N ILE A 145 1.44 4.40 -18.50
CA ILE A 145 2.36 5.54 -18.52
C ILE A 145 1.63 6.79 -19.00
N ASP A 146 0.89 6.70 -20.11
CA ASP A 146 0.21 7.86 -20.70
C ASP A 146 -0.95 8.35 -19.84
N SER A 147 -1.65 7.44 -19.15
CA SER A 147 -2.64 7.81 -18.12
C SER A 147 -2.00 8.60 -16.98
N MET A 148 -0.84 8.14 -16.48
CA MET A 148 -0.14 8.83 -15.39
C MET A 148 0.43 10.19 -15.83
N LYS A 149 0.96 10.31 -17.06
CA LYS A 149 1.36 11.60 -17.64
C LYS A 149 0.21 12.61 -17.62
N LYS A 150 -0.98 12.20 -18.08
CA LYS A 150 -2.18 13.06 -18.06
C LYS A 150 -2.53 13.54 -16.65
N VAL A 151 -2.42 12.67 -15.65
CA VAL A 151 -2.64 13.04 -14.23
C VAL A 151 -1.59 14.05 -13.78
N ILE A 152 -0.30 13.79 -14.04
CA ILE A 152 0.82 14.67 -13.69
C ILE A 152 0.68 16.05 -14.33
N ASP A 153 0.36 16.10 -15.63
CA ASP A 153 0.14 17.34 -16.36
C ASP A 153 -1.07 18.11 -15.82
N SER A 154 -2.13 17.40 -15.42
CA SER A 154 -3.32 18.00 -14.81
C SER A 154 -2.98 18.64 -13.46
N VAL A 155 -2.31 17.93 -12.54
CA VAL A 155 -1.98 18.50 -11.22
C VAL A 155 -0.94 19.60 -11.31
N THR A 156 0.03 19.48 -12.22
CA THR A 156 1.05 20.51 -12.45
C THR A 156 0.41 21.80 -12.98
N ARG A 157 -0.52 21.71 -13.95
CA ARG A 157 -1.31 22.86 -14.41
C ARG A 157 -2.18 23.47 -13.31
N ALA A 158 -2.66 22.66 -12.36
CA ALA A 158 -3.39 23.14 -11.18
C ALA A 158 -2.48 23.72 -10.08
N GLY A 159 -1.19 23.95 -10.35
CA GLY A 159 -0.23 24.51 -9.39
C GLY A 159 0.18 23.54 -8.27
N ARG A 160 -0.07 22.24 -8.45
CA ARG A 160 0.27 21.17 -7.49
C ARG A 160 1.28 20.23 -8.16
N PRO A 161 2.57 20.60 -8.22
CA PRO A 161 3.57 19.78 -8.90
C PRO A 161 3.58 18.36 -8.33
N TYR A 162 3.48 17.36 -9.21
CA TYR A 162 3.60 15.96 -8.84
C TYR A 162 5.07 15.65 -8.55
N GLY A 163 5.37 15.18 -7.34
CA GLY A 163 6.74 15.04 -6.85
C GLY A 163 7.00 15.95 -5.65
N MET A 164 7.83 15.49 -4.72
CA MET A 164 8.11 16.21 -3.48
C MET A 164 8.76 17.57 -3.79
N VAL A 165 8.09 18.66 -3.40
CA VAL A 165 8.73 19.98 -3.32
C VAL A 165 9.73 19.94 -2.17
N ILE A 166 10.99 19.65 -2.47
CA ILE A 166 12.03 19.65 -1.44
C ILE A 166 12.52 21.08 -1.26
N ARG A 167 12.20 21.63 -0.09
CA ARG A 167 12.71 22.90 0.41
C ARG A 167 14.10 22.66 1.01
N TYR A 168 15.15 23.02 0.28
CA TYR A 168 16.50 23.01 0.83
C TYR A 168 16.76 24.32 1.57
N ASN A 169 17.29 24.24 2.79
CA ASN A 169 17.99 25.37 3.38
C ASN A 169 19.39 25.39 2.76
N ARG A 170 19.68 26.38 1.92
CA ARG A 170 21.08 26.66 1.58
C ARG A 170 21.76 27.19 2.84
N ALA A 171 22.79 26.50 3.32
CA ALA A 171 23.69 27.06 4.33
C ALA A 171 24.41 28.24 3.67
N THR A 172 23.91 29.44 3.91
CA THR A 172 24.66 30.67 3.72
C THR A 172 25.45 30.95 5.00
N ALA A 173 26.44 31.85 4.95
CA ALA A 173 27.20 32.29 6.12
C ALA A 173 26.28 32.53 7.34
N GLU A 174 26.82 32.37 8.55
CA GLU A 174 26.12 32.23 9.84
C GLU A 174 24.96 33.23 10.09
N ASP A 175 24.99 34.40 9.43
CA ASP A 175 24.00 35.49 9.57
C ASP A 175 23.11 35.75 8.33
N ALA A 176 23.21 34.95 7.28
CA ALA A 176 22.43 35.15 6.06
C ALA A 176 21.08 34.39 6.12
N PRO A 177 19.95 35.03 5.76
CA PRO A 177 18.64 34.40 5.83
C PRO A 177 18.59 33.16 4.92
N SER A 178 18.11 32.03 5.47
CA SER A 178 18.00 30.78 4.73
C SER A 178 17.19 30.99 3.45
N ARG A 179 17.85 30.91 2.29
CA ARG A 179 17.17 31.00 0.99
C ARG A 179 16.62 29.61 0.65
N GLN A 180 15.30 29.53 0.53
CA GLN A 180 14.59 28.30 0.27
C GLN A 180 14.33 28.17 -1.23
N ASP A 181 15.19 27.44 -1.93
CA ASP A 181 15.01 27.20 -3.36
C ASP A 181 13.97 26.08 -3.56
N THR A 182 12.98 26.35 -4.42
CA THR A 182 11.97 25.37 -4.84
C THR A 182 12.45 24.69 -6.11
N ILE A 183 12.73 23.39 -6.03
CA ILE A 183 13.09 22.57 -7.19
C ILE A 183 11.88 21.73 -7.56
N ILE A 184 11.35 21.97 -8.78
CA ILE A 184 10.36 21.09 -9.39
C ILE A 184 11.14 20.08 -10.23
N PRO A 185 11.11 18.77 -9.89
CA PRO A 185 11.85 17.79 -10.65
C PRO A 185 11.22 17.58 -12.03
N THR A 186 12.05 17.32 -13.03
CA THR A 186 11.58 16.76 -14.29
C THR A 186 11.18 15.31 -14.04
N ILE A 187 9.97 14.93 -14.47
CA ILE A 187 9.49 13.55 -14.36
C ILE A 187 9.89 12.77 -15.61
N GLN A 188 10.48 11.60 -15.37
CA GLN A 188 10.80 10.60 -16.39
C GLN A 188 10.09 9.30 -16.03
N PHE A 189 9.75 8.49 -17.03
CA PHE A 189 9.17 7.17 -16.80
C PHE A 189 10.21 6.09 -17.09
N ALA A 190 10.20 5.04 -16.27
CA ALA A 190 10.99 3.84 -16.52
C ALA A 190 10.59 3.20 -17.87
N PRO A 191 11.52 2.51 -18.56
CA PRO A 191 11.19 1.77 -19.78
C PRO A 191 10.18 0.64 -19.49
N LEU A 192 9.43 0.21 -20.51
CA LEU A 192 8.42 -0.87 -20.39
C LEU A 192 9.02 -2.18 -19.87
N THR A 193 10.30 -2.45 -20.19
CA THR A 193 11.05 -3.62 -19.72
C THR A 193 11.32 -3.61 -18.21
N ALA A 194 11.23 -2.46 -17.55
CA ALA A 194 11.33 -2.33 -16.10
C ALA A 194 9.97 -2.44 -15.39
N MET A 195 8.86 -2.50 -16.14
CA MET A 195 7.52 -2.66 -15.57
C MET A 195 7.16 -4.14 -15.44
N ALA A 196 6.47 -4.50 -14.36
CA ALA A 196 6.02 -5.87 -14.13
C ALA A 196 5.17 -6.41 -15.28
N ASP A 197 5.42 -7.66 -15.66
CA ASP A 197 4.67 -8.38 -16.70
C ASP A 197 3.28 -8.82 -16.25
N TYR A 198 3.01 -8.80 -14.95
CA TYR A 198 1.73 -9.18 -14.37
C TYR A 198 1.27 -8.13 -13.35
N PRO A 199 -0.04 -7.92 -13.18
CA PRO A 199 -0.56 -7.05 -12.15
C PRO A 199 -0.34 -7.65 -10.77
N THR A 200 -0.33 -6.78 -9.77
CA THR A 200 -0.27 -7.19 -8.37
C THR A 200 -1.62 -7.78 -7.96
N PRO A 201 -1.67 -8.83 -7.12
CA PRO A 201 -2.94 -9.42 -6.69
C PRO A 201 -3.83 -8.44 -5.93
N PHE A 202 -3.25 -7.53 -5.16
CA PHE A 202 -3.97 -6.48 -4.43
C PHE A 202 -3.23 -5.14 -4.49
N ARG A 203 -3.91 -4.06 -4.08
CA ARG A 203 -3.29 -2.73 -3.92
C ARG A 203 -3.14 -2.42 -2.44
N ARG A 204 -2.18 -1.55 -2.14
CA ARG A 204 -1.98 -0.98 -0.82
C ARG A 204 -3.29 -0.50 -0.18
N GLY A 205 -3.64 -1.00 1.01
CA GLY A 205 -4.82 -0.65 1.80
C GLY A 205 -6.07 -1.47 1.47
N GLN A 206 -5.92 -2.56 0.71
CA GLN A 206 -7.03 -3.44 0.32
C GLN A 206 -7.15 -4.72 1.14
N VAL A 207 -6.35 -4.81 2.21
CA VAL A 207 -6.40 -5.90 3.18
C VAL A 207 -7.13 -5.45 4.44
N LYS A 208 -8.07 -6.26 4.92
CA LYS A 208 -8.86 -6.01 6.14
C LYS A 208 -9.00 -7.29 6.95
N THR A 209 -9.29 -7.19 8.24
CA THR A 209 -9.62 -8.34 9.09
C THR A 209 -11.06 -8.24 9.56
N ASP A 210 -11.75 -9.37 9.61
CA ASP A 210 -13.06 -9.45 10.26
C ASP A 210 -12.95 -9.91 11.72
N GLU A 211 -14.09 -9.91 12.41
CA GLU A 211 -14.19 -10.31 13.82
C GLU A 211 -14.20 -11.83 14.02
N ASP A 212 -14.23 -12.60 12.93
CA ASP A 212 -14.29 -14.07 12.93
C ASP A 212 -12.93 -14.72 12.60
N GLY A 213 -11.86 -13.92 12.52
CA GLY A 213 -10.50 -14.40 12.30
C GLY A 213 -10.15 -14.65 10.84
N ASN A 214 -10.83 -13.98 9.90
CA ASN A 214 -10.50 -14.05 8.48
C ASN A 214 -9.90 -12.74 7.97
N LEU A 215 -9.13 -12.88 6.90
CA LEU A 215 -8.55 -11.81 6.14
C LEU A 215 -9.38 -11.55 4.88
N TRP A 216 -9.79 -10.32 4.66
CA TRP A 216 -10.53 -9.88 3.49
C TRP A 216 -9.59 -9.10 2.58
N VAL A 217 -9.36 -9.61 1.37
CA VAL A 217 -8.52 -8.96 0.37
C VAL A 217 -9.37 -8.60 -0.83
N LEU A 218 -9.28 -7.35 -1.29
CA LEU A 218 -9.88 -6.94 -2.57
C LEU A 218 -8.85 -7.13 -3.71
N PRO A 219 -9.05 -8.11 -4.61
CA PRO A 219 -8.12 -8.34 -5.71
C PRO A 219 -8.15 -7.19 -6.73
N THR A 220 -7.04 -6.98 -7.46
CA THR A 220 -6.98 -5.93 -8.49
C THR A 220 -7.69 -6.30 -9.78
N THR A 221 -7.78 -7.59 -10.06
CA THR A 221 -8.49 -8.17 -11.20
C THR A 221 -9.36 -9.31 -10.70
N THR A 222 -10.58 -9.38 -11.23
CA THR A 222 -11.45 -10.53 -11.06
C THR A 222 -12.53 -10.51 -12.14
N SER A 223 -12.53 -11.53 -12.98
CA SER A 223 -13.61 -11.81 -13.94
C SER A 223 -14.88 -12.36 -13.28
N LEU A 224 -14.82 -12.72 -11.98
CA LEU A 224 -15.92 -13.35 -11.26
C LEU A 224 -16.85 -12.34 -10.56
N ALA A 225 -16.47 -11.06 -10.50
CA ALA A 225 -17.31 -10.05 -9.88
C ALA A 225 -18.62 -9.88 -10.65
N GLN A 226 -19.75 -10.10 -9.99
CA GLN A 226 -21.09 -9.97 -10.56
C GLN A 226 -21.64 -8.54 -10.35
N GLY A 227 -20.75 -7.54 -10.50
CA GLY A 227 -21.00 -6.13 -10.19
C GLY A 227 -20.66 -5.75 -8.74
N GLY A 228 -20.11 -4.54 -8.55
CA GLY A 228 -19.57 -4.12 -7.24
C GLY A 228 -18.16 -4.65 -6.97
N LEU A 229 -17.79 -4.84 -5.71
CA LEU A 229 -16.44 -5.26 -5.28
C LEU A 229 -16.46 -6.70 -4.74
N LEU A 230 -15.70 -7.61 -5.33
CA LEU A 230 -15.60 -9.01 -4.89
C LEU A 230 -14.34 -9.18 -4.03
N PHE A 231 -14.52 -9.57 -2.76
CA PHE A 231 -13.42 -9.83 -1.83
C PHE A 231 -13.12 -11.32 -1.76
N ASP A 232 -11.84 -11.67 -1.72
CA ASP A 232 -11.38 -12.97 -1.26
C ASP A 232 -11.35 -12.96 0.27
N VAL A 233 -12.05 -13.91 0.90
CA VAL A 233 -12.04 -14.13 2.35
C VAL A 233 -11.14 -15.33 2.62
N ILE A 234 -10.06 -15.11 3.34
CA ILE A 234 -8.98 -16.05 3.54
C ILE A 234 -8.88 -16.39 5.03
N SER A 235 -8.90 -17.68 5.37
CA SER A 235 -8.72 -18.16 6.74
C SER A 235 -7.38 -18.87 6.90
N LYS A 236 -6.83 -18.86 8.13
CA LYS A 236 -5.60 -19.61 8.46
C LYS A 236 -5.76 -21.12 8.20
N LYS A 237 -6.98 -21.64 8.37
CA LYS A 237 -7.28 -23.07 8.29
C LYS A 237 -7.49 -23.56 6.86
N ASP A 238 -8.25 -22.81 6.06
CA ASP A 238 -8.79 -23.28 4.79
C ASP A 238 -8.08 -22.63 3.57
N GLY A 239 -7.23 -21.62 3.79
CA GLY A 239 -6.74 -20.78 2.70
C GLY A 239 -7.87 -19.89 2.19
N LEU A 240 -8.21 -19.94 0.90
CA LEU A 240 -9.38 -19.24 0.39
C LEU A 240 -10.66 -19.89 0.95
N HIS A 241 -11.28 -19.23 1.93
CA HIS A 241 -12.47 -19.72 2.63
C HIS A 241 -13.75 -19.46 1.82
N GLU A 242 -13.95 -18.23 1.36
CA GLU A 242 -15.08 -17.85 0.51
C GLU A 242 -14.76 -16.60 -0.32
N ARG A 243 -15.66 -16.24 -1.24
CA ARG A 243 -15.63 -14.94 -1.92
C ARG A 243 -16.91 -14.19 -1.65
N VAL A 244 -16.80 -12.94 -1.24
CA VAL A 244 -17.95 -12.12 -0.85
C VAL A 244 -18.11 -10.93 -1.79
N GLN A 245 -19.26 -10.86 -2.46
CA GLN A 245 -19.63 -9.75 -3.32
C GLN A 245 -20.22 -8.62 -2.49
N ILE A 246 -19.55 -7.46 -2.48
CA ILE A 246 -20.09 -6.21 -1.97
C ILE A 246 -20.88 -5.53 -3.08
N PRO A 247 -22.14 -5.12 -2.82
CA PRO A 247 -22.97 -4.46 -3.84
C PRO A 247 -22.35 -3.17 -4.38
N LEU A 248 -22.67 -2.85 -5.63
CA LEU A 248 -22.18 -1.63 -6.29
C LEU A 248 -22.53 -0.37 -5.48
N GLY A 249 -21.54 0.52 -5.33
CA GLY A 249 -21.69 1.79 -4.61
C GLY A 249 -21.55 1.68 -3.09
N TYR A 250 -21.36 0.48 -2.54
CA TYR A 250 -21.03 0.28 -1.14
C TYR A 250 -19.53 0.05 -0.93
N ILE A 251 -19.05 0.45 0.24
CA ILE A 251 -17.74 0.12 0.78
C ILE A 251 -17.90 -0.55 2.13
N ILE A 252 -16.89 -1.31 2.56
CA ILE A 252 -16.84 -1.87 3.92
C ILE A 252 -16.43 -0.77 4.90
N ALA A 253 -17.29 -0.51 5.89
CA ALA A 253 -17.04 0.40 7.00
C ALA A 253 -16.50 -0.33 8.25
N GLY A 254 -16.82 -1.61 8.41
CA GLY A 254 -16.35 -2.43 9.53
C GLY A 254 -16.96 -3.82 9.55
N PHE A 255 -16.58 -4.61 10.54
CA PHE A 255 -17.03 -5.99 10.72
C PHE A 255 -17.66 -6.19 12.10
N GLY A 256 -18.51 -7.20 12.20
CA GLY A 256 -19.03 -7.72 13.45
C GLY A 256 -18.98 -9.24 13.43
N LYS A 257 -19.10 -9.86 14.60
CA LYS A 257 -19.06 -11.32 14.75
C LYS A 257 -20.17 -12.03 13.96
N GLY A 258 -19.87 -13.25 13.49
CA GLY A 258 -20.82 -14.15 12.84
C GLY A 258 -21.13 -13.76 11.39
N GLY A 259 -20.14 -13.26 10.66
CA GLY A 259 -20.24 -12.83 9.27
C GLY A 259 -21.01 -11.52 9.11
N VAL A 260 -21.03 -10.66 10.12
CA VAL A 260 -21.67 -9.35 10.02
C VAL A 260 -20.70 -8.37 9.36
N VAL A 261 -21.20 -7.63 8.35
CA VAL A 261 -20.44 -6.58 7.67
C VAL A 261 -21.23 -5.29 7.76
N TYR A 262 -20.56 -4.21 8.14
CA TYR A 262 -21.11 -2.86 8.11
C TYR A 262 -20.70 -2.21 6.79
N LEU A 263 -21.67 -1.86 5.95
CA LEU A 263 -21.45 -1.23 4.66
C LEU A 263 -21.81 0.24 4.71
N ALA A 264 -20.97 1.08 4.13
CA ALA A 264 -21.24 2.50 3.94
C ALA A 264 -21.48 2.81 2.46
N LYS A 265 -22.45 3.69 2.20
CA LYS A 265 -22.70 4.25 0.87
C LYS A 265 -22.77 5.76 0.98
N ASN A 266 -22.01 6.44 0.12
CA ASN A 266 -22.14 7.87 -0.07
C ASN A 266 -23.18 8.12 -1.15
N ASP A 267 -24.18 8.94 -0.83
CA ASP A 267 -25.04 9.54 -1.83
C ASP A 267 -24.43 10.88 -2.24
N ALA A 268 -23.92 10.95 -3.47
CA ALA A 268 -23.25 12.13 -3.99
C ALA A 268 -24.20 13.33 -4.16
N MET A 269 -25.50 13.09 -4.34
CA MET A 269 -26.50 14.14 -4.54
C MET A 269 -26.87 14.80 -3.21
N THR A 270 -27.05 14.00 -2.17
CA THR A 270 -27.44 14.50 -0.84
C THR A 270 -26.24 14.76 0.08
N ARG A 271 -25.04 14.31 -0.31
CA ARG A 271 -23.82 14.25 0.51
C ARG A 271 -24.01 13.50 1.83
N THR A 272 -25.01 12.61 1.91
CA THR A 272 -25.26 11.80 3.10
C THR A 272 -24.53 10.47 3.02
N TRP A 273 -24.10 9.99 4.18
CA TRP A 273 -23.60 8.64 4.35
C TRP A 273 -24.69 7.78 4.98
N THR A 274 -24.94 6.62 4.38
CA THR A 274 -25.81 5.60 4.96
C THR A 274 -24.98 4.42 5.40
N LEU A 275 -25.27 3.92 6.61
CA LEU A 275 -24.64 2.72 7.16
C LEU A 275 -25.67 1.60 7.17
N ALA A 276 -25.33 0.47 6.55
CA ALA A 276 -26.14 -0.73 6.53
C ALA A 276 -25.41 -1.85 7.28
N LYS A 277 -26.11 -2.51 8.22
CA LYS A 277 -25.64 -3.75 8.84
C LYS A 277 -26.18 -4.92 8.04
N VAL A 278 -25.30 -5.69 7.41
CA VAL A 278 -25.67 -6.89 6.66
C VAL A 278 -24.97 -8.11 7.23
N ARG A 279 -25.39 -9.29 6.81
CA ARG A 279 -24.71 -10.55 7.09
C ARG A 279 -24.34 -11.20 5.76
N VAL A 280 -23.15 -11.80 5.70
CA VAL A 280 -22.74 -12.61 4.56
C VAL A 280 -23.76 -13.73 4.37
N VAL A 281 -24.39 -13.75 3.21
CA VAL A 281 -25.33 -14.79 2.82
C VAL A 281 -24.51 -15.92 2.22
N ARG A 282 -24.62 -17.10 2.81
CA ARG A 282 -23.96 -18.31 2.32
C ARG A 282 -25.04 -19.19 1.72
N GLU A 283 -24.95 -19.48 0.43
CA GLU A 283 -25.79 -20.51 -0.17
C GLU A 283 -25.47 -21.84 0.52
N ARG A 284 -26.49 -22.51 1.05
CA ARG A 284 -26.31 -23.86 1.58
C ARG A 284 -26.09 -24.76 0.37
N SER A 285 -24.88 -25.32 0.26
CA SER A 285 -24.57 -26.46 -0.60
C SER A 285 -25.39 -27.68 -0.19
#